data_AF-A0A949UHR9-F1
#
_entry.id   AF-A0A949UHR9-F1
#
_cell.length_a   1.000
_cell.length_b   1.000
_cell.length_c   1.000
_cell.angle_alpha   90.00
_cell.angle_beta   90.00
_cell.angle_gamma   90.00
#
_symmetry.space_group_name_H-M   'P 1'
#
loop_
_entity.id
_entity.type
_entity.pdbx_description
1 polymer ?
#
loop_
_entity_poly.entity_id
_entity_poly.type
_entity_poly.pdbx_seq_one_letter_code
_entity_poly.pdbx_strand_id
1 'polypeptide(L)'
;MATTAPRMQTAPQLPNHKVKIKKLGQRSCNEKDAKGKFCGGHLKRWFYTTDVLEQECGDVEKAWGRDAEVYRCEHCKTLYLPNAEESRTSVAGEGQTSVFGLTIPGKER
;
A
#
# COMPACT_ATOMS: atom_id res chain seq x y z
N MET A 1 15.60 -10.09 23.54
CA MET A 1 15.09 -10.07 22.16
C MET A 1 13.59 -9.83 22.25
N ALA A 2 13.11 -8.66 21.83
CA ALA A 2 11.68 -8.32 21.92
C ALA A 2 10.98 -8.84 20.66
N THR A 3 10.13 -9.86 20.84
CA THR A 3 9.29 -10.39 19.77
C THR A 3 8.14 -9.41 19.54
N THR A 4 8.27 -8.53 18.55
CA THR A 4 7.17 -7.67 18.10
C THR A 4 6.14 -8.55 17.41
N ALA A 5 5.02 -8.83 18.08
CA ALA A 5 3.89 -9.48 17.44
C ALA A 5 3.34 -8.57 16.33
N PRO A 6 2.99 -9.10 15.14
CA PRO A 6 2.39 -8.28 14.10
C PRO A 6 1.05 -7.77 14.62
N ARG A 7 0.98 -6.46 14.89
CA ARG A 7 -0.30 -5.80 15.16
C ARG A 7 -1.12 -5.93 13.89
N MET A 8 -2.17 -6.77 13.93
CA MET A 8 -3.19 -6.77 12.90
C MET A 8 -3.86 -5.39 12.92
N GLN A 9 -3.32 -4.48 12.11
CA GLN A 9 -3.93 -3.19 11.87
C GLN A 9 -5.29 -3.47 11.22
N THR A 10 -6.36 -3.00 11.84
CA THR A 10 -7.69 -3.09 11.25
C THR A 10 -7.90 -1.77 10.51
N ALA A 11 -7.99 -1.81 9.18
CA ALA A 11 -8.27 -0.61 8.42
C ALA A 11 -9.68 -0.09 8.77
N PRO A 12 -9.87 1.23 8.97
CA PRO A 12 -11.20 1.79 9.06
C PRO A 12 -11.91 1.55 7.73
N GLN A 13 -13.06 0.87 7.79
CA GLN A 13 -13.87 0.56 6.63
C GLN A 13 -14.69 1.80 6.26
N LEU A 14 -14.52 2.28 5.02
CA LEU A 14 -15.28 3.40 4.48
C LEU A 14 -16.68 2.94 4.04
N PRO A 15 -17.69 3.83 4.04
CA PRO A 15 -19.06 3.46 3.71
C PRO A 15 -19.20 3.04 2.24
N ASN A 16 -18.47 3.69 1.33
CA ASN A 16 -18.57 3.43 -0.12
C ASN A 16 -17.41 2.58 -0.68
N HIS A 17 -16.38 2.28 0.12
CA HIS A 17 -15.16 1.64 -0.36
C HIS A 17 -14.74 0.49 0.52
N LYS A 18 -14.48 -0.67 -0.08
CA LYS A 18 -13.84 -1.77 0.63
C LYS A 18 -12.37 -1.45 0.87
N VAL A 19 -11.97 -1.37 2.14
CA VAL A 19 -10.62 -1.06 2.57
C VAL A 19 -9.98 -2.27 3.20
N LYS A 20 -8.74 -2.57 2.80
CA LYS A 20 -7.91 -3.59 3.42
C LYS A 20 -6.52 -3.06 3.70
N ILE A 21 -5.78 -3.76 4.53
CA ILE A 21 -4.35 -3.52 4.69
C ILE A 21 -3.60 -4.50 3.82
N LYS A 22 -2.65 -3.97 3.07
CA LYS A 22 -1.77 -4.74 2.20
C LYS A 22 -0.97 -5.73 3.03
N LYS A 23 -0.88 -6.99 2.60
CA LYS A 23 0.08 -7.92 3.21
C LYS A 23 1.50 -7.53 2.79
N LEU A 24 2.49 -7.85 3.61
CA LEU A 24 3.91 -7.60 3.28
C LEU A 24 4.25 -8.19 1.91
N GLY A 25 4.79 -7.35 1.01
CA GLY A 25 5.16 -7.75 -0.35
C GLY A 25 4.00 -7.99 -1.33
N GLN A 26 2.75 -7.75 -0.92
CA GLN A 26 1.59 -8.01 -1.77
C GLN A 26 1.52 -7.06 -2.96
N ARG A 27 1.76 -7.55 -4.18
CA ARG A 27 1.64 -6.75 -5.42
C ARG A 27 0.33 -6.97 -6.18
N SER A 28 -0.43 -7.98 -5.80
CA SER A 28 -1.68 -8.35 -6.45
C SER A 28 -2.85 -8.36 -5.46
N CYS A 29 -4.03 -8.06 -5.96
CA CYS A 29 -5.26 -8.06 -5.19
C CYS A 29 -5.62 -9.48 -4.74
N ASN A 30 -5.84 -9.66 -3.44
CA ASN A 30 -6.24 -10.92 -2.82
C ASN A 30 -7.74 -10.96 -2.50
N GLU A 31 -8.53 -10.05 -3.09
CA GLU A 31 -9.98 -10.07 -2.95
C GLU A 31 -10.54 -11.33 -3.60
N LYS A 32 -11.43 -12.03 -2.91
CA LYS A 32 -12.15 -13.17 -3.46
C LYS A 32 -13.45 -12.70 -4.09
N ASP A 33 -13.74 -13.18 -5.29
CA ASP A 33 -15.04 -12.97 -5.91
C ASP A 33 -16.12 -13.88 -5.28
N ALA A 34 -17.37 -13.71 -5.71
CA ALA A 34 -18.49 -14.55 -5.27
C ALA A 34 -18.32 -16.04 -5.62
N LYS A 35 -17.41 -16.37 -6.54
CA LYS A 35 -17.05 -17.74 -6.94
C LYS A 35 -15.82 -18.26 -6.20
N GLY A 36 -15.31 -17.52 -5.21
CA GLY A 36 -14.14 -17.87 -4.40
C GLY A 36 -12.79 -17.72 -5.10
N LYS A 37 -12.74 -17.18 -6.32
CA LYS A 37 -11.50 -16.93 -7.08
C LYS A 37 -10.84 -15.64 -6.63
N PHE A 38 -9.51 -15.64 -6.57
CA PHE A 38 -8.76 -14.42 -6.31
C PHE A 38 -8.83 -13.48 -7.50
N CYS A 39 -9.03 -12.20 -7.23
CA CYS A 39 -9.09 -11.14 -8.23
C CYS A 39 -7.79 -11.03 -9.03
N GLY A 40 -6.63 -11.16 -8.37
CA GLY A 40 -5.32 -11.19 -9.03
C GLY A 40 -4.89 -9.88 -9.70
N GLY A 41 -5.73 -8.84 -9.69
CA GLY A 41 -5.43 -7.56 -10.33
C GLY A 41 -4.22 -6.85 -9.71
N HIS A 42 -3.52 -6.04 -10.51
CA HIS A 42 -2.35 -5.31 -10.05
C HIS A 42 -2.75 -4.22 -9.05
N LEU A 43 -1.99 -4.10 -7.96
CA LEU A 43 -2.15 -3.03 -6.97
C LEU A 43 -1.29 -1.84 -7.37
N LYS A 44 -1.92 -0.84 -7.98
CA LYS A 44 -1.26 0.41 -8.37
C LYS A 44 -1.39 1.44 -7.27
N ARG A 45 -0.35 2.24 -7.03
CA ARG A 45 -0.46 3.41 -6.16
C ARG A 45 -1.46 4.39 -6.78
N TRP A 46 -2.42 4.82 -5.98
CA TRP A 46 -3.55 5.64 -6.41
C TRP A 46 -3.59 6.92 -5.59
N PHE A 47 -3.88 8.03 -6.26
CA PHE A 47 -3.91 9.36 -5.66
C PHE A 47 -5.34 9.90 -5.73
N TYR A 48 -5.89 10.22 -4.56
CA TYR A 48 -7.22 10.79 -4.42
C TYR A 48 -7.42 12.05 -5.29
N THR A 49 -6.41 12.92 -5.32
CA THR A 49 -6.42 14.18 -6.07
C THR A 49 -6.50 13.99 -7.60
N THR A 50 -6.35 12.78 -8.11
CA THR A 50 -6.41 12.49 -9.56
C THR A 50 -7.72 11.84 -10.01
N ASP A 51 -8.59 11.43 -9.07
CA ASP A 51 -9.81 10.69 -9.38
C ASP A 51 -11.05 11.54 -9.05
N VAL A 52 -11.68 12.09 -10.09
CA VAL A 52 -12.78 13.06 -9.97
C VAL A 52 -14.01 12.45 -9.30
N LEU A 53 -14.31 11.18 -9.56
CA LEU A 53 -15.46 10.48 -8.97
C LEU A 53 -15.28 10.28 -7.46
N GLU A 54 -14.04 10.07 -7.03
CA GLU A 54 -13.69 9.87 -5.63
C GLU A 54 -13.64 11.21 -4.88
N GLN A 55 -13.31 12.30 -5.58
CA GLN A 55 -13.43 13.66 -5.08
C GLN A 55 -14.87 14.05 -4.72
N GLU A 56 -15.84 13.64 -5.54
CA GLU A 56 -17.26 13.86 -5.25
C GLU A 56 -17.73 13.10 -4.00
N CYS A 57 -17.16 11.91 -3.75
CA CYS A 57 -17.51 11.10 -2.59
C CYS A 57 -16.92 11.64 -1.27
N GLY A 58 -15.68 12.12 -1.27
CA GLY A 58 -15.08 12.79 -0.11
C GLY A 58 -14.68 11.89 1.07
N ASP A 59 -15.04 10.60 1.04
CA ASP A 59 -14.85 9.67 2.17
C ASP A 59 -13.38 9.41 2.50
N VAL A 60 -12.57 9.19 1.45
CA VAL A 60 -11.13 8.93 1.56
C VAL A 60 -10.40 10.16 2.12
N GLU A 61 -10.72 11.36 1.64
CA GLU A 61 -10.11 12.61 2.11
C GLU A 61 -10.38 12.84 3.59
N LYS A 62 -11.62 12.63 4.04
CA LYS A 62 -12.01 12.80 5.45
C LYS A 62 -11.31 11.79 6.37
N ALA A 63 -11.07 10.57 5.90
CA ALA A 63 -10.49 9.51 6.71
C ALA A 63 -8.96 9.56 6.78
N TRP A 64 -8.28 9.85 5.67
CA TRP A 64 -6.82 9.72 5.58
C TRP A 64 -6.10 10.98 5.07
N GLY A 65 -6.84 11.95 4.52
CA GLY A 65 -6.28 13.15 3.90
C GLY A 65 -5.97 12.99 2.41
N ARG A 66 -5.67 14.12 1.75
CA ARG A 66 -5.46 14.20 0.28
C ARG A 66 -4.20 13.49 -0.21
N ASP A 67 -3.16 13.51 0.60
CA ASP A 67 -1.82 12.98 0.26
C ASP A 67 -1.59 11.58 0.83
N ALA A 68 -2.65 10.89 1.26
CA ALA A 68 -2.54 9.54 1.79
C ALA A 68 -2.04 8.56 0.72
N GLU A 69 -1.04 7.75 1.10
CA GLU A 69 -0.56 6.67 0.25
C GLU A 69 -1.58 5.52 0.28
N VAL A 70 -2.27 5.31 -0.85
CA VAL A 70 -3.27 4.24 -1.01
C VAL A 70 -2.97 3.46 -2.29
N TYR A 71 -3.22 2.16 -2.27
CA TYR A 71 -3.13 1.30 -3.45
C TYR A 71 -4.53 0.88 -3.89
N ARG A 72 -4.80 0.93 -5.20
CA ARG A 72 -6.10 0.54 -5.78
C ARG A 72 -5.90 -0.63 -6.73
N CYS A 73 -6.78 -1.63 -6.62
CA CYS A 73 -6.82 -2.72 -7.59
C CYS A 73 -7.44 -2.25 -8.92
N GLU A 74 -6.81 -2.59 -10.04
CA GLU A 74 -7.31 -2.23 -11.38
C GLU A 74 -8.62 -2.93 -11.77
N HIS A 75 -8.93 -4.10 -11.21
CA HIS A 75 -10.14 -4.86 -11.56
C HIS A 75 -11.30 -4.56 -10.61
N CYS A 76 -11.12 -4.80 -9.31
CA CYS A 76 -12.20 -4.69 -8.33
C CYS A 76 -12.23 -3.35 -7.58
N LYS A 77 -11.27 -2.44 -7.83
CA LYS A 77 -11.19 -1.11 -7.23
C LYS A 77 -11.09 -1.06 -5.70
N THR A 78 -10.94 -2.21 -5.03
CA THR A 78 -10.66 -2.30 -3.59
C THR A 78 -9.41 -1.49 -3.24
N LEU A 79 -9.50 -0.75 -2.13
CA LEU A 79 -8.43 0.09 -1.62
C LEU A 79 -7.58 -0.69 -0.61
N TYR A 80 -6.27 -0.56 -0.72
CA TYR A 80 -5.28 -1.18 0.14
C TYR A 80 -4.41 -0.10 0.76
N LEU A 81 -4.43 -0.01 2.09
CA LEU A 81 -3.50 0.82 2.84
C LEU A 81 -2.14 0.12 2.95
N PRO A 82 -1.03 0.86 2.90
CA PRO A 82 0.29 0.32 3.16
C PRO A 82 0.35 -0.28 4.57
N ASN A 83 1.03 -1.40 4.70
CA ASN A 83 1.33 -1.94 6.03
C ASN A 83 2.45 -1.10 6.65
N ALA A 84 2.34 -0.76 7.93
CA ALA A 84 3.41 -0.04 8.63
C ALA A 84 4.73 -0.82 8.70
N GLU A 85 4.67 -2.15 8.63
CA GLU A 85 5.85 -3.02 8.61
C GLU A 85 6.47 -3.16 7.20
N GLU A 86 5.82 -2.64 6.14
CA GLU A 86 6.38 -2.68 4.80
C GLU A 86 7.54 -1.69 4.70
N SER A 87 8.75 -2.22 4.65
CA SER A 87 9.94 -1.40 4.49
C SER A 87 9.90 -0.70 3.13
N ARG A 88 10.09 0.63 3.14
CA ARG A 88 10.28 1.44 1.91
C ARG A 88 11.65 1.20 1.25
N THR A 89 12.26 0.04 1.54
CA THR A 89 13.60 -0.30 1.08
C THR A 89 13.53 -0.63 -0.41
N SER A 90 14.29 0.13 -1.19
CA SER A 90 14.45 -0.13 -2.63
C SER A 90 15.15 -1.48 -2.84
N VAL A 91 15.09 -2.03 -4.06
CA VAL A 91 15.82 -3.27 -4.44
C VAL A 91 17.32 -3.17 -4.14
N ALA A 92 17.86 -1.95 -4.09
CA ALA A 92 19.25 -1.65 -3.76
C ALA A 92 19.62 -1.77 -2.26
N GLY A 93 18.68 -2.19 -1.40
CA GLY A 93 18.89 -2.20 0.05
C GLY A 93 18.82 -0.80 0.67
N GLU A 94 19.17 -0.70 1.96
CA GLU A 94 19.41 0.59 2.63
C GLU A 94 20.72 1.18 2.11
N GLY A 95 20.65 1.87 0.97
CA GLY A 95 21.80 2.56 0.40
C GLY A 95 22.26 3.68 1.31
N GLN A 96 23.53 3.69 1.71
CA GLN A 96 24.16 4.89 2.24
C GLN A 96 24.25 5.91 1.10
N THR A 97 23.65 7.09 1.30
CA THR A 97 23.80 8.20 0.36
C THR A 97 25.26 8.66 0.41
N SER A 98 26.05 8.28 -0.59
CA SER A 98 27.39 8.85 -0.77
C SER A 98 27.26 10.36 -1.01
N VAL A 99 28.21 11.13 -0.47
CA VAL A 99 28.31 12.59 -0.66
C VAL A 99 28.29 13.00 -2.14
N PHE A 100 28.60 12.06 -3.05
CA PHE A 100 28.63 12.26 -4.50
C PHE A 100 27.40 11.70 -5.25
N GLY A 101 26.33 11.31 -4.55
CA GLY A 101 25.08 10.87 -5.19
C GLY A 101 25.15 9.51 -5.92
N LEU A 102 26.22 8.74 -5.72
CA LEU A 102 26.41 7.41 -6.29
C LEU A 102 26.24 6.33 -5.22
N THR A 103 25.36 5.36 -5.46
CA THR A 103 25.17 4.20 -4.57
C THR A 103 26.37 3.26 -4.70
N ILE A 104 27.15 3.12 -3.62
CA ILE A 104 28.29 2.18 -3.57
C ILE A 104 27.79 0.88 -2.90
N PRO A 105 27.97 -0.30 -3.53
CA PRO A 105 27.65 -1.57 -2.87
C PRO A 105 28.54 -1.76 -1.63
N GLY A 106 27.93 -2.18 -0.52
CA GLY A 106 28.62 -2.37 0.76
C GLY A 106 29.78 -3.36 0.65
N LYS A 107 30.92 -3.02 1.25
CA LYS A 107 32.13 -3.85 1.26
C LYS A 107 31.89 -5.13 2.08
N GLU A 108 32.00 -6.28 1.42
CA GLU A 108 31.97 -7.61 2.06
C GLU A 108 33.13 -7.73 3.08
N ARG A 109 32.82 -8.20 4.29
CA ARG A 109 33.79 -8.41 5.38
C ARG A 109 34.33 -9.84 5.34
#